data_AF-A0A645E963-F1
#
_entry.id   AF-A0A645E963-F1
#
_cell.length_a   1.000
_cell.length_b   1.000
_cell.length_c   1.000
_cell.angle_alpha   90.00
_cell.angle_beta   90.00
_cell.angle_gamma   90.00
#
_symmetry.space_group_name_H-M   'P 1'
#
loop_
_entity.id
_entity.type
_entity.pdbx_description
1 polymer ?
#
loop_
_entity_poly.entity_id
_entity_poly.type
_entity_poly.pdbx_seq_one_letter_code
_entity_poly.pdbx_strand_id
1 'polypeptide(L)'
;MEELIIHPRIQTDFYKNKPNRSVFKDALELSKNPVCYNGDIFNLSDYRELVEMYPSLDAVMLGRGLIANPALIGEIKDNSVVDKQVMKAFHDAVYEGYQGILSGDRNVLFKMKEFWFYMIHLFADSDKYVKKIRKTDRLCDYEIVISKLFQELDIERTPLRGF
;
A
#
# COMPACT_ATOMS: atom_id res chain seq x y z
N MET A 1 -24.67 -16.14 -1.36
CA MET A 1 -23.60 -15.17 -1.02
C MET A 1 -22.55 -15.35 -2.08
N GLU A 2 -22.12 -14.30 -2.75
CA GLU A 2 -21.26 -14.42 -3.94
C GLU A 2 -19.78 -14.62 -3.57
N GLU A 3 -19.31 -14.02 -2.46
CA GLU A 3 -17.92 -14.11 -2.00
C GLU A 3 -17.84 -13.88 -0.49
N LEU A 4 -16.84 -14.49 0.16
CA LEU A 4 -16.47 -14.26 1.56
C LEU A 4 -15.03 -13.73 1.64
N ILE A 5 -14.87 -12.47 2.03
CA ILE A 5 -13.55 -11.87 2.26
C ILE A 5 -13.12 -12.10 3.71
N ILE A 6 -11.96 -12.73 3.90
CA ILE A 6 -11.46 -13.09 5.22
C ILE A 6 -10.15 -12.34 5.47
N HIS A 7 -10.15 -11.50 6.50
CA HIS A 7 -8.93 -11.03 7.14
C HIS A 7 -8.68 -11.88 8.39
N PRO A 8 -7.75 -12.86 8.36
CA PRO A 8 -7.63 -13.87 9.40
C PRO A 8 -6.86 -13.33 10.61
N ARG A 9 -7.32 -12.22 11.17
CA ARG A 9 -6.89 -11.63 12.43
C ARG A 9 -8.08 -11.55 13.37
N ILE A 10 -7.83 -11.74 14.66
CA ILE A 10 -8.85 -11.47 15.68
C ILE A 10 -8.89 -9.95 15.97
N GLN A 11 -10.06 -9.42 16.28
CA GLN A 11 -10.23 -7.97 16.48
C GLN A 11 -9.32 -7.41 17.60
N THR A 12 -9.10 -8.20 18.66
CA THR A 12 -8.26 -7.82 19.81
C THR A 12 -6.78 -7.68 19.45
N ASP A 13 -6.36 -8.24 18.32
CA ASP A 13 -4.98 -8.13 17.84
C ASP A 13 -4.71 -6.79 17.16
N PHE A 14 -5.73 -6.04 16.74
CA PHE A 14 -5.58 -4.87 15.88
C PHE A 14 -4.66 -5.18 14.68
N TYR A 15 -3.47 -4.57 14.64
CA TYR A 15 -2.40 -4.83 13.67
C TYR A 15 -1.15 -5.46 14.31
N LYS A 16 -1.24 -5.88 15.57
CA LYS A 16 -0.19 -6.61 16.27
C LYS A 16 -0.38 -8.08 15.89
N ASN A 17 0.66 -8.76 15.43
CA ASN A 17 0.67 -10.14 14.89
C ASN A 17 0.36 -10.27 13.40
N LYS A 18 0.84 -11.37 12.80
CA LYS A 18 0.61 -11.76 11.40
C LYS A 18 -0.76 -12.44 11.24
N PRO A 19 -1.39 -12.40 10.04
CA PRO A 19 -2.62 -13.11 9.76
C PRO A 19 -2.46 -14.62 10.04
N ASN A 20 -3.46 -15.22 10.69
CA ASN A 20 -3.45 -16.63 11.07
C ASN A 20 -3.71 -17.51 9.85
N ARG A 21 -2.62 -18.04 9.29
CA ARG A 21 -2.63 -18.88 8.09
C ARG A 21 -3.36 -20.22 8.28
N SER A 22 -3.37 -20.80 9.48
CA SER A 22 -4.10 -22.07 9.68
C SER A 22 -5.61 -21.84 9.66
N VAL A 23 -6.08 -20.77 10.30
CA VAL A 23 -7.52 -20.42 10.31
C VAL A 23 -8.00 -20.07 8.90
N PHE A 24 -7.19 -19.35 8.12
CA PHE A 24 -7.55 -19.07 6.73
C PHE A 24 -7.62 -20.35 5.88
N LYS A 25 -6.68 -21.27 6.07
CA LYS A 25 -6.69 -22.57 5.39
C LYS A 25 -8.00 -23.34 5.66
N ASP A 26 -8.37 -23.44 6.93
CA ASP A 26 -9.61 -24.12 7.33
C ASP A 26 -10.83 -23.45 6.68
N ALA A 27 -10.86 -22.11 6.64
CA ALA A 27 -11.96 -21.39 6.02
C ALA A 27 -12.01 -21.60 4.50
N LEU A 28 -10.86 -21.65 3.82
CA LEU A 28 -10.78 -21.93 2.38
C LEU A 28 -11.27 -23.35 2.06
N GLU A 29 -10.92 -24.35 2.88
CA GLU A 29 -11.29 -25.76 2.66
C GLU A 29 -12.75 -26.06 3.03
N LEU A 30 -13.29 -25.41 4.06
CA LEU A 30 -14.62 -25.70 4.61
C LEU A 30 -15.72 -24.81 4.03
N SER A 31 -15.38 -23.67 3.44
CA SER A 31 -16.36 -22.74 2.89
C SER A 31 -17.07 -23.33 1.68
N LYS A 32 -18.40 -23.14 1.63
CA LYS A 32 -19.22 -23.44 0.45
C LYS A 32 -19.29 -22.27 -0.55
N ASN A 33 -18.78 -21.10 -0.17
CA ASN A 33 -18.73 -19.90 -1.00
C ASN A 33 -17.28 -19.64 -1.43
N PRO A 34 -17.06 -18.96 -2.58
CA PRO A 34 -15.75 -18.43 -2.93
C PRO A 34 -15.14 -17.60 -1.80
N VAL A 35 -13.85 -17.80 -1.55
CA VAL A 35 -13.13 -17.13 -0.47
C VAL A 35 -12.10 -16.17 -1.06
N CYS A 36 -12.07 -14.96 -0.53
CA CYS A 36 -11.09 -13.93 -0.87
C CYS A 36 -10.18 -13.67 0.33
N TYR A 37 -8.87 -13.78 0.12
CA TYR A 37 -7.89 -13.50 1.17
C TYR A 37 -7.67 -11.98 1.32
N ASN A 38 -7.64 -11.48 2.55
CA ASN A 38 -7.21 -10.12 2.85
C ASN A 38 -6.19 -10.12 3.98
N GLY A 39 -5.01 -9.52 3.80
CA GLY A 39 -4.10 -9.26 4.92
C GLY A 39 -2.63 -9.41 4.58
N ASP A 40 -1.84 -8.38 4.92
CA ASP A 40 -0.38 -8.39 4.86
C ASP A 40 0.22 -8.89 3.54
N ILE A 41 -0.35 -8.45 2.42
CA ILE A 41 0.28 -8.53 1.10
C ILE A 41 0.75 -7.13 0.75
N PHE A 42 2.06 -6.89 0.88
CA PHE A 42 2.68 -5.59 0.68
C PHE A 42 3.58 -5.55 -0.55
N ASN A 43 4.07 -6.72 -0.98
CA ASN A 43 5.01 -6.83 -2.08
C ASN A 43 4.73 -8.09 -2.94
N LEU A 44 5.47 -8.22 -4.05
CA LEU A 44 5.29 -9.33 -4.99
C LEU A 44 5.65 -10.70 -4.38
N SER A 45 6.62 -10.74 -3.47
CA SER A 45 6.99 -11.96 -2.76
C SER A 45 5.85 -12.45 -1.86
N ASP A 46 5.23 -11.55 -1.09
CA ASP A 46 4.10 -11.89 -0.21
C ASP A 46 2.96 -12.52 -1.00
N TYR A 47 2.64 -11.95 -2.17
CA TYR A 47 1.60 -12.48 -3.06
C TYR A 47 1.98 -13.87 -3.60
N ARG A 48 3.22 -14.04 -4.08
CA ARG A 48 3.70 -15.33 -4.61
C ARG A 48 3.66 -16.43 -3.55
N GLU A 49 4.13 -16.13 -2.34
CA GLU A 49 4.04 -17.05 -1.20
C GLU A 49 2.59 -17.43 -0.88
N LEU A 50 1.66 -16.48 -0.95
CA LEU A 50 0.25 -16.73 -0.68
C LEU A 50 -0.36 -17.70 -1.71
N VAL A 51 -0.17 -17.45 -3.00
CA VAL A 51 -0.78 -18.28 -4.06
C VAL A 51 -0.09 -19.63 -4.20
N GLU A 52 1.19 -19.74 -3.85
CA GLU A 52 1.89 -21.02 -3.74
C GLU A 52 1.34 -21.85 -2.57
N MET A 53 1.06 -21.19 -1.43
CA MET A 53 0.51 -21.86 -0.24
C MET A 53 -0.96 -22.26 -0.40
N TYR A 54 -1.73 -21.51 -1.17
CA TYR A 54 -3.15 -21.75 -1.42
C TYR A 54 -3.45 -21.78 -2.92
N PRO A 55 -3.09 -22.87 -3.64
CA PRO A 55 -3.28 -22.94 -5.10
C PRO A 55 -4.73 -22.86 -5.57
N SER A 56 -5.70 -23.12 -4.69
CA SER A 56 -7.14 -23.02 -4.97
C SER A 56 -7.74 -21.65 -4.62
N LEU A 57 -6.91 -20.65 -4.27
CA LEU A 57 -7.37 -19.31 -3.94
C LEU A 57 -7.56 -18.49 -5.21
N ASP A 58 -8.80 -18.08 -5.47
CA ASP A 58 -9.15 -17.34 -6.69
C ASP A 58 -9.08 -15.81 -6.55
N ALA A 59 -9.17 -15.29 -5.32
CA ALA A 59 -9.29 -13.86 -5.06
C ALA A 59 -8.43 -13.38 -3.89
N VAL A 60 -7.84 -12.20 -4.06
CA VAL A 60 -7.04 -11.50 -3.05
C VAL A 60 -7.44 -10.03 -3.00
N MET A 61 -7.79 -9.55 -1.82
CA MET A 61 -8.06 -8.14 -1.56
C MET A 61 -6.81 -7.48 -0.95
N LEU A 62 -6.32 -6.43 -1.61
CA LEU A 62 -5.19 -5.62 -1.16
C LEU A 62 -5.67 -4.34 -0.49
N GLY A 63 -5.10 -4.04 0.68
CA GLY A 63 -5.37 -2.81 1.43
C GLY A 63 -4.14 -1.90 1.47
N ARG A 64 -3.52 -1.81 2.65
CA ARG A 64 -2.34 -0.96 2.91
C ARG A 64 -1.18 -1.17 1.93
N GLY A 65 -0.98 -2.40 1.43
CA GLY A 65 0.02 -2.70 0.40
C GLY A 65 -0.13 -1.87 -0.87
N LEU A 66 -1.37 -1.57 -1.28
CA LEU A 66 -1.61 -0.76 -2.48
C LEU A 66 -1.34 0.74 -2.25
N ILE A 67 -1.52 1.23 -1.03
CA ILE A 67 -1.15 2.60 -0.65
C ILE A 67 0.38 2.72 -0.57
N ALA A 68 1.04 1.71 0.00
CA ALA A 68 2.50 1.64 0.08
C ALA A 68 3.14 1.50 -1.30
N ASN A 69 2.58 0.68 -2.18
CA ASN A 69 3.06 0.44 -3.53
C ASN A 69 1.91 0.41 -4.55
N PRO A 70 1.56 1.56 -5.16
CA PRO A 70 0.52 1.64 -6.17
C PRO A 70 0.78 0.79 -7.43
N ALA A 71 2.04 0.41 -7.69
CA ALA A 71 2.40 -0.44 -8.83
C ALA A 71 2.19 -1.95 -8.58
N LEU A 72 1.87 -2.35 -7.34
CA LEU A 72 1.82 -3.77 -6.93
C LEU A 72 0.89 -4.61 -7.82
N ILE A 73 -0.23 -4.05 -8.29
CA ILE A 73 -1.14 -4.78 -9.19
C ILE A 73 -0.48 -5.12 -10.52
N GLY A 74 0.27 -4.19 -11.12
CA GLY A 74 1.00 -4.44 -12.37
C GLY A 74 2.19 -5.38 -12.15
N GLU A 75 2.86 -5.28 -11.00
CA GLU A 75 3.92 -6.20 -10.60
C GLU A 75 3.37 -7.64 -10.47
N ILE A 76 2.17 -7.82 -9.91
CA ILE A 76 1.50 -9.11 -9.76
C ILE A 76 1.05 -9.68 -11.11
N LYS A 77 0.35 -8.89 -11.92
CA LYS A 77 -0.30 -9.39 -13.15
C LYS A 77 0.66 -9.51 -14.32
N ASP A 78 1.52 -8.50 -14.50
CA ASP A 78 2.29 -8.32 -15.74
C ASP A 78 3.81 -8.39 -15.49
N ASN A 79 4.24 -8.63 -14.25
CA ASN A 79 5.64 -8.45 -13.82
C ASN A 79 6.20 -7.07 -14.25
N SER A 80 5.35 -6.04 -14.24
CA SER A 80 5.73 -4.70 -14.68
C SER A 80 6.82 -4.12 -13.79
N VAL A 81 7.75 -3.37 -14.39
CA VAL A 81 8.72 -2.60 -13.63
C VAL A 81 8.06 -1.32 -13.10
N VAL A 82 8.32 -0.98 -11.84
CA VAL A 82 7.83 0.27 -11.26
C VAL A 82 8.37 1.47 -12.02
N ASP A 83 7.47 2.39 -12.39
CA ASP A 83 7.84 3.65 -13.02
C ASP A 83 7.62 4.80 -12.01
N LYS A 84 8.70 5.53 -11.75
CA LYS A 84 8.71 6.69 -10.84
C LYS A 84 7.76 7.80 -11.27
N GLN A 85 7.59 8.01 -12.57
CA GLN A 85 6.65 9.00 -13.12
C GLN A 85 5.21 8.57 -12.92
N VAL A 86 4.91 7.28 -13.10
CA VAL A 86 3.58 6.74 -12.80
C VAL A 86 3.26 6.87 -11.31
N MET A 87 4.23 6.60 -10.43
CA MET A 87 4.06 6.81 -8.99
C MET A 87 3.83 8.28 -8.61
N LYS A 88 4.54 9.20 -9.29
CA LYS A 88 4.31 10.63 -9.09
C LYS A 88 2.90 11.04 -9.55
N ALA A 89 2.48 10.59 -10.72
CA ALA A 89 1.14 10.88 -11.24
C ALA A 89 0.03 10.36 -10.31
N PHE A 90 0.20 9.15 -9.75
CA PHE A 90 -0.72 8.62 -8.75
C PHE A 90 -0.76 9.48 -7.49
N HIS A 91 0.41 9.85 -6.94
CA HIS A 91 0.51 10.76 -5.81
C HIS A 91 -0.22 12.08 -6.08
N ASP A 92 0.04 12.70 -7.23
CA ASP A 92 -0.53 14.00 -7.59
C ASP A 92 -2.06 13.91 -7.72
N ALA A 93 -2.59 12.82 -8.30
CA ALA A 93 -4.03 12.60 -8.38
C ALA A 93 -4.69 12.46 -6.99
N VAL A 94 -4.05 11.78 -6.04
CA VAL A 94 -4.54 11.67 -4.66
C VAL A 94 -4.50 13.04 -3.95
N TYR A 95 -3.41 13.78 -4.14
CA TYR A 95 -3.23 15.12 -3.58
C TYR A 95 -4.29 16.10 -4.08
N GLU A 96 -4.48 16.19 -5.40
CA GLU A 96 -5.49 17.03 -6.05
C GLU A 96 -6.92 16.62 -5.63
N GLY A 97 -7.18 15.31 -5.55
CA GLY A 97 -8.45 14.79 -5.05
C GLY A 97 -8.76 15.25 -3.63
N TYR A 98 -7.77 15.26 -2.74
CA TYR A 98 -7.94 15.80 -1.39
C TYR A 98 -8.14 17.31 -1.38
N GLN A 99 -7.45 18.07 -2.23
CA GLN A 99 -7.67 19.52 -2.36
C GLN A 99 -9.10 19.83 -2.85
N GLY A 100 -9.69 18.96 -3.68
CA GLY A 100 -11.05 19.13 -4.17
C GLY A 100 -12.15 18.90 -3.13
N ILE A 101 -11.87 18.15 -2.06
CA ILE A 101 -12.89 17.77 -1.05
C ILE A 101 -12.60 18.31 0.35
N LEU A 102 -11.37 18.73 0.65
CA LEU A 102 -10.96 19.23 1.97
C LEU A 102 -10.66 20.73 1.91
N SER A 103 -11.15 21.47 2.90
CA SER A 103 -10.89 22.91 3.01
C SER A 103 -9.58 23.19 3.73
N GLY A 104 -8.71 23.99 3.10
CA GLY A 104 -7.50 24.54 3.67
C GLY A 104 -6.31 23.58 3.75
N ASP A 105 -5.10 24.15 3.66
CA ASP A 105 -3.82 23.43 3.61
C ASP A 105 -3.69 22.35 4.68
N ARG A 106 -4.02 22.71 5.93
CA ARG A 106 -3.83 21.82 7.08
C ARG A 106 -4.55 20.49 6.95
N ASN A 107 -5.80 20.49 6.45
CA ASN A 107 -6.60 19.28 6.34
C ASN A 107 -6.07 18.35 5.23
N VAL A 108 -5.70 18.93 4.09
CA VAL A 108 -5.06 18.21 2.97
C VAL A 108 -3.73 17.60 3.43
N LEU A 109 -2.88 18.40 4.09
CA LEU A 109 -1.58 17.95 4.57
C LEU A 109 -1.67 16.85 5.62
N PHE A 110 -2.71 16.82 6.47
CA PHE A 110 -2.92 15.70 7.37
C PHE A 110 -3.16 14.38 6.61
N LYS A 111 -4.01 14.41 5.57
CA LYS A 111 -4.23 13.23 4.72
C LYS A 111 -3.01 12.82 3.92
N MET A 112 -2.27 13.79 3.39
CA MET A 112 -1.02 13.48 2.71
C MET A 112 0.06 12.93 3.64
N LYS A 113 0.11 13.35 4.91
CA LYS A 113 1.03 12.76 5.89
C LYS A 113 0.66 11.32 6.25
N GLU A 114 -0.63 10.99 6.34
CA GLU A 114 -1.11 9.60 6.48
C GLU A 114 -0.76 8.76 5.24
N PHE A 115 -0.92 9.33 4.05
CA PHE A 115 -0.52 8.67 2.80
C PHE A 115 0.98 8.38 2.75
N TRP A 116 1.80 9.39 3.05
CA TRP A 116 3.26 9.27 3.08
C TRP A 116 3.79 8.41 4.23
N PHE A 117 2.97 8.09 5.25
CA PHE A 117 3.35 7.07 6.23
C PHE A 117 3.58 5.70 5.56
N TYR A 118 2.85 5.39 4.49
CA TYR A 118 2.99 4.14 3.75
C TYR A 118 3.91 4.28 2.53
N MET A 119 3.64 5.23 1.64
CA MET A 119 4.31 5.30 0.33
C MET A 119 5.80 5.65 0.41
N ILE A 120 6.27 6.26 1.51
CA ILE A 120 7.66 6.70 1.64
C ILE A 120 8.66 5.54 1.59
N HIS A 121 8.21 4.33 1.94
CA HIS A 121 9.00 3.09 1.90
C HIS A 121 9.29 2.59 0.48
N LEU A 122 8.71 3.21 -0.56
CA LEU A 122 9.13 2.96 -1.95
C LEU A 122 10.55 3.45 -2.24
N PHE A 123 10.98 4.49 -1.54
CA PHE A 123 12.22 5.21 -1.83
C PHE A 123 13.32 4.81 -0.84
N ALA A 124 14.49 4.48 -1.38
CA ALA A 124 15.69 4.27 -0.57
C ALA A 124 16.11 5.57 0.15
N ASP A 125 16.70 5.46 1.34
CA ASP A 125 17.28 6.58 2.10
C ASP A 125 16.32 7.77 2.35
N SER A 126 15.03 7.46 2.56
CA SER A 126 13.95 8.44 2.60
C SER A 126 13.77 9.16 3.94
N ASP A 127 14.51 8.78 4.99
CA ASP A 127 14.45 9.35 6.35
C ASP A 127 14.51 10.89 6.39
N LYS A 128 15.36 11.47 5.54
CA LYS A 128 15.51 12.94 5.44
C LYS A 128 14.22 13.61 4.97
N TYR A 129 13.46 12.95 4.10
CA TYR A 129 12.19 13.46 3.57
C TYR A 129 11.02 13.18 4.50
N VAL A 130 10.98 12.03 5.18
CA VAL A 130 9.97 11.75 6.22
C VAL A 130 9.87 12.92 7.20
N LYS A 131 11.02 13.39 7.69
CA LYS A 131 11.09 14.52 8.63
C LYS A 131 10.62 15.84 8.01
N LYS A 132 10.95 16.10 6.74
CA LYS A 132 10.54 17.32 6.03
C LYS A 132 9.03 17.33 5.77
N ILE A 133 8.48 16.25 5.23
CA ILE A 133 7.04 16.10 4.96
C ILE A 133 6.23 16.25 6.26
N ARG A 134 6.68 15.68 7.38
CA ARG A 134 5.99 15.85 8.66
C ARG A 134 5.92 17.30 9.15
N LYS A 135 6.93 18.12 8.82
CA LYS A 135 7.06 19.51 9.26
C LYS A 135 6.33 20.53 8.38
N THR A 136 5.87 20.17 7.19
CA THR A 136 5.17 21.12 6.32
C THR A 136 3.79 21.45 6.90
N ASP A 137 3.43 22.72 6.87
CA ASP A 137 2.13 23.26 7.31
C ASP A 137 1.42 24.08 6.22
N ARG A 138 2.10 24.32 5.09
CA ARG A 138 1.58 24.96 3.88
C ARG A 138 1.76 24.06 2.66
N LEU A 139 0.81 24.13 1.72
CA LEU A 139 0.82 23.31 0.51
C LEU A 139 2.04 23.61 -0.39
N CYS A 140 2.41 24.89 -0.52
CA CYS A 140 3.57 25.28 -1.32
C CYS A 140 4.90 24.68 -0.80
N ASP A 141 5.09 24.62 0.52
CA ASP A 141 6.30 24.04 1.12
C ASP A 141 6.33 22.52 0.94
N TYR A 142 5.15 21.89 1.03
CA TYR A 142 4.97 20.48 0.76
C TYR A 142 5.31 20.11 -0.69
N GLU A 143 4.79 20.86 -1.67
CA GLU A 143 5.05 20.65 -3.10
C GLU A 143 6.55 20.71 -3.42
N ILE A 144 7.28 21.66 -2.83
CA ILE A 144 8.74 21.77 -2.97
C ILE A 144 9.44 20.52 -2.42
N VAL A 145 9.01 20.03 -1.25
CA VAL A 145 9.59 18.82 -0.62
C VAL A 145 9.33 17.59 -1.47
N ILE A 146 8.11 17.41 -1.99
CA ILE A 146 7.74 16.27 -2.83
C ILE A 146 8.47 16.31 -4.17
N SER A 147 8.55 17.48 -4.82
CA SER A 147 9.30 17.63 -6.06
C SER A 147 10.77 17.22 -5.88
N LYS A 148 11.40 17.64 -4.76
CA LYS A 148 12.79 17.24 -4.45
C LYS A 148 12.89 15.74 -4.17
N LEU A 149 11.94 15.14 -3.46
CA LEU A 149 11.93 13.71 -3.18
C LEU A 149 11.96 12.90 -4.48
N PHE A 150 11.04 13.19 -5.40
CA PHE A 150 10.97 12.53 -6.70
C PHE A 150 12.13 12.87 -7.63
N GLN A 151 12.87 13.95 -7.40
CA GLN A 151 14.09 14.26 -8.15
C GLN A 151 15.32 13.52 -7.58
N GLU A 152 15.49 13.51 -6.26
CA GLU A 152 16.72 13.07 -5.60
C GLU A 152 16.74 11.58 -5.23
N LEU A 153 15.60 10.94 -4.96
CA LEU A 153 15.57 9.55 -4.49
C LEU A 153 15.08 8.59 -5.55
N ASP A 154 15.72 7.44 -5.69
CA ASP A 154 15.23 6.36 -6.56
C ASP A 154 14.29 5.39 -5.82
N ILE A 155 13.44 4.73 -6.60
CA ILE A 155 12.57 3.66 -6.12
C ILE A 155 13.36 2.35 -6.11
N GLU A 156 13.34 1.62 -4.99
CA GLU A 156 14.13 0.40 -4.83
C GLU A 156 13.71 -0.72 -5.78
N ARG A 157 14.57 -1.21 -6.68
CA ARG A 157 14.19 -2.28 -7.63
C ARG A 157 14.28 -3.68 -7.00
N THR A 158 13.42 -3.97 -6.02
CA THR A 158 13.35 -5.26 -5.30
C THR A 158 11.91 -5.79 -5.25
N PRO A 159 11.69 -7.12 -5.32
CA PRO A 159 10.36 -7.71 -5.13
C PRO A 159 9.86 -7.65 -3.68
N LEU A 160 10.72 -7.21 -2.75
CA LEU A 160 10.40 -7.02 -1.33
C LEU A 160 9.94 -5.58 -1.01
N ARG A 161 9.76 -4.74 -2.03
CA ARG A 161 9.42 -3.33 -1.85
C ARG A 161 8.00 -3.18 -1.33
N GLY A 162 7.82 -2.47 -0.21
CA GLY A 162 6.54 -2.27 0.43
C GLY A 162 6.69 -1.87 1.89
N PHE A 163 5.59 -1.90 2.63
CA PHE A 163 5.50 -1.61 4.06
C PHE A 163 5.65 -2.89 4.90
#